data_AF-A0A965RQ57-F1
#
_entry.id   AF-A0A965RQ57-F1
#
_cell.length_a   1.000
_cell.length_b   1.000
_cell.length_c   1.000
_cell.angle_alpha   90.00
_cell.angle_beta   90.00
_cell.angle_gamma   90.00
#
_symmetry.space_group_name_H-M   'P 1'
#
loop_
_entity.id
_entity.type
_entity.pdbx_description
1 polymer ?
#
loop_
_entity_poly.entity_id
_entity_poly.type
_entity_poly.pdbx_seq_one_letter_code
_entity_poly.pdbx_strand_id
1 'polypeptide(L)'
;MPLIETKGAASAQGFGEFAQSGAVNYIEDVFSTYLYTGNGSTQTITNSIDLSTKGGMVWMKGRSGATDHALYDTTRGATKDLVSNSVAAETTQSTGLTAFNTTGFAIGSLAKINTNAATYVSWTFRKQPKFFDVVTWTGDGTGARTLSHNLGSIPGCIIVKRYNGDPQSWAVYHRSLGNTQGLALDLTNAADTWSGYWNNTSPTATQFTVGGGYNSNNPTGTAYVAYLFAHNAGGFGLTGSDNVISCGSFSGNTTVTLGYEPQFVMVKRSDNVGNWFMQDNMRGIPTGGVDPTLFANLYDAEDTSSNFLDLTATGFTTNYGGGTYIYIAIRRGPMKVPTSGTSVFSPIASNVSTGTQITTNFPIDLQWYKFRNYSNDWYGIDRLRGVSTTTTNESSQRLTPNATYAEYAANIARYWNSTGYQMPSNTGGYDIAFYNFRRAPGFFDVVCYTGNSVTTQTQTINHNLGKTPELIIIKRRNTSSSVGWAVGTSFTSSTYGLGWLNLTDNIGTSSYDNPFSAQPTSTTFSVGPNTNVNDNGSTYVAYLFATVAGVS
;
A
#
# COMPACT_ATOMS: atom_id res chain seq x y z
N MET A 1 32.81 11.74 -72.55
CA MET A 1 32.20 11.88 -71.21
C MET A 1 32.50 10.63 -70.40
N PRO A 2 33.24 10.76 -69.29
CA PRO A 2 33.02 9.91 -68.13
C PRO A 2 32.47 10.77 -66.98
N LEU A 3 31.44 10.26 -66.32
CA LEU A 3 30.78 10.86 -65.16
C LEU A 3 31.74 10.95 -63.98
N ILE A 4 31.74 12.11 -63.32
CA ILE A 4 32.35 12.36 -62.01
C ILE A 4 31.35 11.85 -60.96
N GLU A 5 31.75 10.83 -60.19
CA GLU A 5 30.98 10.34 -59.05
C GLU A 5 31.41 11.11 -57.79
N THR A 6 30.54 12.03 -57.32
CA THR A 6 30.67 12.71 -56.04
C THR A 6 30.27 11.76 -54.91
N LYS A 7 31.26 11.23 -54.17
CA LYS A 7 31.01 10.54 -52.89
C LYS A 7 30.62 11.56 -51.83
N GLY A 8 29.32 11.68 -51.58
CA GLY A 8 28.79 12.36 -50.41
C GLY A 8 29.22 11.61 -49.15
N ALA A 9 29.95 12.29 -48.27
CA ALA A 9 30.20 11.84 -46.92
C ALA A 9 28.89 11.91 -46.14
N ALA A 10 28.22 10.77 -45.96
CA ALA A 10 27.19 10.64 -44.94
C ALA A 10 27.87 10.74 -43.57
N SER A 11 27.66 11.84 -42.87
CA SER A 11 28.05 11.98 -41.48
C SER A 11 27.31 10.93 -40.66
N ALA A 12 28.07 10.03 -40.02
CA ALA A 12 27.58 9.15 -38.97
C ALA A 12 27.27 10.00 -37.73
N GLN A 13 26.15 10.72 -37.77
CA GLN A 13 25.53 11.42 -36.66
C GLN A 13 24.09 10.89 -36.60
N GLY A 14 23.89 9.72 -36.01
CA GLY A 14 22.57 9.10 -36.04
C GLY A 14 22.45 7.68 -35.48
N PHE A 15 23.29 7.30 -34.52
CA PHE A 15 22.96 6.20 -33.62
C PHE A 15 23.36 6.63 -32.23
N GLY A 16 22.40 7.25 -31.54
CA GLY A 16 22.51 7.51 -30.12
C GLY A 16 22.90 6.20 -29.44
N GLU A 17 23.97 6.28 -28.65
CA GLU A 17 24.37 5.23 -27.74
C GLU A 17 23.14 4.65 -27.08
N PHE A 18 22.99 3.34 -27.20
CA PHE A 18 22.17 2.56 -26.30
C PHE A 18 22.69 2.80 -24.89
N ALA A 19 22.15 3.80 -24.20
CA ALA A 19 22.17 3.81 -22.76
C ALA A 19 21.53 2.48 -22.36
N GLN A 20 22.36 1.56 -21.86
CA GLN A 20 21.90 0.39 -21.15
C GLN A 20 21.09 0.92 -19.97
N SER A 21 19.79 1.12 -20.19
CA SER A 21 18.86 1.54 -19.16
C SER A 21 19.01 0.54 -18.03
N GLY A 22 19.47 1.02 -16.87
CA GLY A 22 19.54 0.18 -15.68
C GLY A 22 18.19 -0.51 -15.46
N ALA A 23 18.20 -1.68 -14.82
CA ALA A 23 16.96 -2.40 -14.54
C ALA A 23 15.92 -1.46 -13.91
N VAL A 24 14.72 -1.42 -14.50
CA VAL A 24 13.64 -0.55 -14.04
C VAL A 24 13.29 -0.90 -12.59
N ASN A 25 13.24 0.12 -11.73
CA ASN A 25 12.85 -0.08 -10.33
C ASN A 25 11.32 -0.04 -10.20
N TYR A 26 10.77 -1.01 -9.49
CA TYR A 26 9.36 -1.07 -9.16
C TYR A 26 9.17 -1.15 -7.65
N ILE A 27 8.05 -0.61 -7.16
CA ILE A 27 7.77 -0.56 -5.73
C ILE A 27 7.63 -1.95 -5.12
N GLU A 28 7.04 -2.90 -5.84
CA GLU A 28 6.89 -4.31 -5.43
C GLU A 28 8.21 -5.08 -5.33
N ASP A 29 9.34 -4.51 -5.78
CA ASP A 29 10.67 -5.12 -5.61
C ASP A 29 11.38 -4.60 -4.35
N VAL A 30 10.90 -3.49 -3.76
CA VAL A 30 11.59 -2.79 -2.66
C VAL A 30 10.72 -2.65 -1.41
N PHE A 31 9.41 -2.77 -1.53
CA PHE A 31 8.47 -2.67 -0.42
C PHE A 31 7.39 -3.75 -0.50
N SER A 32 7.09 -4.35 0.66
CA SER A 32 5.96 -5.26 0.79
C SER A 32 5.31 -5.13 2.16
N THR A 33 3.99 -5.00 2.15
CA THR A 33 3.15 -5.29 3.32
C THR A 33 2.62 -6.70 3.16
N TYR A 34 3.00 -7.59 4.09
CA TYR A 34 2.67 -9.01 4.00
C TYR A 34 1.90 -9.49 5.23
N LEU A 35 0.76 -10.13 5.03
CA LEU A 35 -0.06 -10.73 6.07
C LEU A 35 0.17 -12.23 6.14
N TYR A 36 0.40 -12.73 7.36
CA TYR A 36 0.59 -14.16 7.59
C TYR A 36 -0.05 -14.58 8.92
N THR A 37 -0.31 -15.89 9.02
CA THR A 37 -0.73 -16.54 10.27
C THR A 37 0.48 -17.24 10.87
N GLY A 38 0.67 -17.12 12.17
CA GLY A 38 1.75 -17.82 12.85
C GLY A 38 1.47 -19.33 12.94
N ASN A 39 2.53 -20.12 12.91
CA ASN A 39 2.46 -21.59 12.94
C ASN A 39 3.15 -22.23 14.16
N GLY A 40 3.72 -21.42 15.07
CA GLY A 40 4.41 -21.90 16.27
C GLY A 40 5.73 -22.65 16.01
N SER A 41 6.19 -22.70 14.76
CA SER A 41 7.35 -23.47 14.29
C SER A 41 8.24 -22.59 13.39
N THR A 42 9.05 -23.17 12.52
CA THR A 42 9.74 -22.41 11.47
C THR A 42 8.76 -22.04 10.34
N GLN A 43 8.94 -20.86 9.77
CA GLN A 43 8.11 -20.37 8.66
C GLN A 43 8.94 -19.51 7.70
N THR A 44 8.73 -19.71 6.41
CA THR A 44 9.29 -18.84 5.36
C THR A 44 8.20 -17.89 4.89
N ILE A 45 8.49 -16.59 4.92
CA ILE A 45 7.64 -15.56 4.35
C ILE A 45 8.17 -15.20 2.97
N THR A 46 7.39 -15.54 1.94
CA THR A 46 7.73 -15.27 0.53
C THR A 46 6.97 -14.06 0.04
N ASN A 47 7.61 -12.89 0.15
CA ASN A 47 7.03 -11.60 -0.24
C ASN A 47 7.70 -10.97 -1.47
N SER A 48 8.60 -11.73 -2.12
CA SER A 48 9.34 -11.37 -3.34
C SER A 48 10.36 -10.23 -3.17
N ILE A 49 10.70 -9.85 -1.94
CA ILE A 49 11.73 -8.84 -1.67
C ILE A 49 13.07 -9.50 -1.39
N ASP A 50 14.09 -9.14 -2.18
CA ASP A 50 15.47 -9.58 -1.95
C ASP A 50 16.14 -8.73 -0.89
N LEU A 51 16.32 -9.29 0.31
CA LEU A 51 17.09 -8.67 1.38
C LEU A 51 18.49 -9.24 1.49
N SER A 52 18.67 -10.51 1.13
CA SER A 52 19.95 -11.21 1.28
C SER A 52 21.08 -10.60 0.44
N THR A 53 20.78 -10.11 -0.77
CA THR A 53 21.80 -9.53 -1.66
C THR A 53 21.79 -8.01 -1.71
N LYS A 54 20.67 -7.38 -1.35
CA LYS A 54 20.49 -5.92 -1.45
C LYS A 54 20.51 -5.20 -0.10
N GLY A 55 20.28 -5.93 0.99
CA GLY A 55 20.12 -5.35 2.32
C GLY A 55 18.77 -4.67 2.52
N GLY A 56 18.45 -4.37 3.78
CA GLY A 56 17.19 -3.72 4.14
C GLY A 56 16.75 -4.02 5.57
N MET A 57 15.47 -3.81 5.84
CA MET A 57 14.83 -3.98 7.13
C MET A 57 13.52 -4.77 7.00
N VAL A 58 13.23 -5.61 7.98
CA VAL A 58 11.91 -6.23 8.20
C VAL A 58 11.37 -5.72 9.53
N TRP A 59 10.20 -5.10 9.49
CA TRP A 59 9.44 -4.68 10.67
C TRP A 59 8.19 -5.55 10.80
N MET A 60 8.06 -6.29 11.90
CA MET A 60 6.94 -7.18 12.18
C MET A 60 6.12 -6.73 13.39
N LYS A 61 4.82 -7.06 13.38
CA LYS A 61 3.92 -6.83 14.50
C LYS A 61 2.77 -7.85 14.53
N GLY A 62 2.45 -8.34 15.73
CA GLY A 62 1.24 -9.12 16.01
C GLY A 62 -0.02 -8.26 15.96
N ARG A 63 -1.07 -8.80 15.36
CA ARG A 63 -2.35 -8.11 15.12
C ARG A 63 -3.45 -8.62 16.03
N SER A 64 -3.59 -9.94 16.19
CA SER A 64 -4.62 -10.57 17.03
C SER A 64 -4.25 -10.67 18.52
N GLY A 65 -3.13 -10.10 18.94
CA GLY A 65 -2.65 -10.15 20.32
C GLY A 65 -1.65 -9.04 20.63
N ALA A 66 -1.57 -8.68 21.91
CA ALA A 66 -0.63 -7.66 22.38
C ALA A 66 0.80 -8.25 22.41
N THR A 67 1.66 -7.73 21.53
CA THR A 67 3.06 -8.12 21.39
C THR A 67 3.88 -6.91 20.97
N ASP A 68 5.13 -6.82 21.41
CA ASP A 68 6.03 -5.78 20.92
C ASP A 68 6.20 -5.85 19.39
N HIS A 69 6.60 -4.72 18.81
CA HIS A 69 7.13 -4.68 17.45
C HIS A 69 8.48 -5.38 17.39
N ALA A 70 8.86 -5.94 16.24
CA ALA A 70 10.17 -6.54 16.04
C ALA A 70 10.83 -6.02 14.76
N LEU A 71 11.99 -5.36 14.90
CA LEU A 71 12.74 -4.73 13.81
C LEU A 71 14.09 -5.41 13.64
N TYR A 72 14.25 -6.06 12.49
CA TYR A 72 15.50 -6.71 12.07
C TYR A 72 16.03 -6.01 10.82
N ASP A 73 17.34 -5.86 10.70
CA ASP A 73 17.96 -5.38 9.47
C ASP A 73 19.25 -6.11 9.15
N THR A 74 19.63 -6.04 7.88
CA THR A 74 20.78 -6.77 7.35
C THR A 74 22.11 -6.21 7.82
N THR A 75 22.15 -4.99 8.35
CA THR A 75 23.40 -4.35 8.81
C THR A 75 23.80 -4.84 10.21
N ARG A 76 22.82 -5.06 11.09
CA ARG A 76 23.02 -5.65 12.42
C ARG A 76 23.04 -7.18 12.38
N GLY A 77 22.35 -7.78 11.41
CA GLY A 77 22.34 -9.21 11.14
C GLY A 77 21.04 -9.89 11.55
N ALA A 78 20.88 -11.16 11.14
CA ALA A 78 19.75 -11.98 11.56
C ALA A 78 19.74 -12.14 13.09
N THR A 79 18.58 -12.42 13.68
CA THR A 79 18.32 -12.55 15.14
C THR A 79 18.43 -11.26 15.97
N LYS A 80 18.94 -10.17 15.41
CA LYS A 80 19.13 -8.91 16.14
C LYS A 80 17.84 -8.06 16.17
N ASP A 81 17.12 -8.18 17.28
CA ASP A 81 15.80 -7.59 17.47
C ASP A 81 15.87 -6.22 18.17
N LEU A 82 15.21 -5.24 17.57
CA LEU A 82 14.88 -3.95 18.17
C LEU A 82 13.35 -3.81 18.29
N VAL A 83 12.90 -3.14 19.35
CA VAL A 83 11.48 -2.90 19.65
C VAL A 83 11.17 -1.41 19.52
N SER A 84 10.25 -1.02 18.63
CA SER A 84 9.95 0.39 18.36
C SER A 84 9.15 1.08 19.47
N ASN A 85 8.47 0.30 20.32
CA ASN A 85 7.65 0.77 21.42
C ASN A 85 8.41 0.83 22.76
N SER A 86 9.75 0.84 22.73
CA SER A 86 10.58 0.87 23.92
C SER A 86 11.97 1.47 23.65
N VAL A 87 12.58 1.97 24.72
CA VAL A 87 13.96 2.46 24.76
C VAL A 87 15.00 1.34 24.84
N ALA A 88 14.57 0.09 25.00
CA ALA A 88 15.45 -1.07 25.19
C ALA A 88 16.55 -1.15 24.11
N ALA A 89 17.71 -1.65 24.53
CA ALA A 89 18.80 -1.99 23.63
C ALA A 89 18.43 -3.22 22.78
N GLU A 90 19.25 -3.51 21.77
CA GLU A 90 19.07 -4.71 20.94
C GLU A 90 19.15 -5.99 21.77
N THR A 91 18.34 -6.98 21.39
CA THR A 91 18.42 -8.34 21.92
C THR A 91 18.72 -9.35 20.82
N THR A 92 19.27 -10.50 21.19
CA THR A 92 19.48 -11.62 20.26
C THR A 92 18.35 -12.62 20.43
N GLN A 93 17.47 -12.70 19.45
CA GLN A 93 16.32 -13.60 19.39
C GLN A 93 16.61 -14.74 18.39
N SER A 94 17.24 -15.82 18.86
CA SER A 94 17.64 -16.94 17.99
C SER A 94 16.47 -17.66 17.31
N THR A 95 15.27 -17.57 17.88
CA THR A 95 14.02 -18.10 17.31
C THR A 95 13.18 -17.02 16.62
N GLY A 96 13.68 -15.78 16.52
CA GLY A 96 13.06 -14.65 15.82
C GLY A 96 13.24 -14.74 14.31
N LEU A 97 13.82 -13.70 13.68
CA LEU A 97 14.25 -13.77 12.28
C LEU A 97 15.52 -14.62 12.17
N THR A 98 15.45 -15.71 11.40
CA THR A 98 16.54 -16.69 11.27
C THR A 98 17.35 -16.53 9.99
N ALA A 99 16.75 -15.97 8.93
CA ALA A 99 17.47 -15.66 7.70
C ALA A 99 16.81 -14.54 6.88
N PHE A 100 17.63 -13.77 6.17
CA PHE A 100 17.21 -12.95 5.04
C PHE A 100 17.38 -13.75 3.76
N ASN A 101 16.39 -13.73 2.87
CA ASN A 101 16.39 -14.48 1.63
C ASN A 101 16.31 -13.55 0.40
N THR A 102 16.43 -14.12 -0.79
CA THR A 102 16.26 -13.40 -2.07
C THR A 102 14.79 -13.12 -2.43
N THR A 103 13.85 -13.77 -1.75
CA THR A 103 12.40 -13.66 -2.00
C THR A 103 11.60 -13.39 -0.72
N GLY A 104 12.26 -12.94 0.34
CA GLY A 104 11.66 -12.61 1.63
C GLY A 104 12.58 -12.96 2.80
N PHE A 105 12.06 -13.66 3.79
CA PHE A 105 12.80 -13.99 5.01
C PHE A 105 12.26 -15.26 5.69
N ALA A 106 13.04 -15.81 6.61
CA ALA A 106 12.65 -16.95 7.45
C ALA A 106 12.55 -16.52 8.92
N ILE A 107 11.58 -17.08 9.62
CA ILE A 107 11.37 -16.90 11.07
C ILE A 107 11.32 -18.26 11.78
N GLY A 108 11.69 -18.26 13.05
CA GLY A 108 11.53 -19.39 13.96
C GLY A 108 10.24 -19.30 14.77
N SER A 109 10.23 -19.96 15.93
CA SER A 109 9.06 -20.10 16.81
C SER A 109 8.90 -18.98 17.85
N LEU A 110 9.57 -17.83 17.69
CA LEU A 110 9.45 -16.72 18.64
C LEU A 110 7.99 -16.26 18.78
N ALA A 111 7.44 -16.39 19.99
CA ALA A 111 6.04 -16.07 20.28
C ALA A 111 5.64 -14.63 19.88
N LYS A 112 6.59 -13.68 19.97
CA LYS A 112 6.42 -12.28 19.55
C LYS A 112 5.96 -12.14 18.10
N ILE A 113 6.37 -13.04 17.20
CA ILE A 113 6.16 -12.92 15.75
C ILE A 113 5.58 -14.18 15.07
N ASN A 114 5.46 -15.31 15.78
CA ASN A 114 5.04 -16.57 15.14
C ASN A 114 4.26 -17.52 16.08
N THR A 115 3.40 -16.99 16.95
CA THR A 115 2.50 -17.83 17.76
C THR A 115 1.47 -18.52 16.86
N ASN A 116 1.22 -19.81 17.09
CA ASN A 116 0.27 -20.60 16.30
C ASN A 116 -1.12 -19.95 16.26
N ALA A 117 -1.71 -19.88 15.07
CA ALA A 117 -3.03 -19.29 14.78
C ALA A 117 -3.18 -17.78 15.05
N ALA A 118 -2.16 -17.10 15.59
CA ALA A 118 -2.17 -15.65 15.72
C ALA A 118 -1.91 -14.97 14.37
N THR A 119 -2.44 -13.76 14.18
CA THR A 119 -2.31 -13.01 12.93
C THR A 119 -1.22 -11.95 13.03
N TYR A 120 -0.45 -11.79 11.95
CA TYR A 120 0.72 -10.92 11.91
C TYR A 120 0.78 -10.11 10.61
N VAL A 121 1.50 -9.00 10.67
CA VAL A 121 1.93 -8.21 9.50
C VAL A 121 3.44 -8.03 9.53
N SER A 122 4.05 -8.00 8.34
CA SER A 122 5.40 -7.50 8.15
C SER A 122 5.43 -6.40 7.10
N TRP A 123 6.15 -5.31 7.39
CA TRP A 123 6.57 -4.32 6.41
C TRP A 123 8.05 -4.54 6.10
N THR A 124 8.33 -4.90 4.85
CA THR A 124 9.70 -5.17 4.39
C THR A 124 10.18 -4.02 3.51
N PHE A 125 11.36 -3.50 3.82
CA PHE A 125 11.99 -2.38 3.12
C PHE A 125 13.36 -2.82 2.60
N ARG A 126 13.54 -2.87 1.29
CA ARG A 126 14.84 -3.11 0.67
C ARG A 126 15.62 -1.81 0.55
N LYS A 127 16.93 -1.84 0.79
CA LYS A 127 17.79 -0.70 0.45
C LYS A 127 17.70 -0.42 -1.05
N GLN A 128 17.43 0.83 -1.39
CA GLN A 128 17.27 1.28 -2.76
C GLN A 128 17.46 2.81 -2.81
N PRO A 129 18.35 3.34 -3.67
CA PRO A 129 18.42 4.77 -3.94
C PRO A 129 17.03 5.34 -4.26
N LYS A 130 16.74 6.53 -3.75
CA LYS A 130 15.46 7.23 -3.92
C LYS A 130 14.27 6.58 -3.21
N PHE A 131 14.50 5.58 -2.33
CA PHE A 131 13.46 4.96 -1.51
C PHE A 131 13.86 4.79 -0.04
N PHE A 132 14.84 3.92 0.24
CA PHE A 132 15.18 3.52 1.61
C PHE A 132 16.67 3.19 1.77
N ASP A 133 17.26 3.54 2.91
CA ASP A 133 18.63 3.15 3.28
C ASP A 133 18.74 2.84 4.78
N VAL A 134 19.76 2.02 5.12
CA VAL A 134 20.12 1.67 6.49
C VAL A 134 21.59 2.00 6.69
N VAL A 135 21.88 2.81 7.72
CA VAL A 135 23.22 3.29 8.07
C VAL A 135 23.51 2.97 9.54
N THR A 136 24.69 2.44 9.84
CA THR A 136 25.15 2.20 11.22
C THR A 136 26.43 2.97 11.51
N TRP A 137 26.62 3.40 12.75
CA TRP A 137 27.86 4.01 13.22
C TRP A 137 28.09 3.74 14.70
N THR A 138 29.35 3.87 15.13
CA THR A 138 29.73 3.92 16.53
C THR A 138 30.14 5.33 16.87
N GLY A 139 29.47 5.95 17.84
CA GLY A 139 29.77 7.29 18.29
C GLY A 139 31.20 7.45 18.77
N ASP A 140 31.78 8.61 18.46
CA ASP A 140 33.18 8.95 18.77
C ASP A 140 33.28 9.98 19.91
N GLY A 141 32.16 10.54 20.38
CA GLY A 141 32.12 11.58 21.40
C GLY A 141 32.56 12.96 20.90
N THR A 142 32.89 13.09 19.62
CA THR A 142 33.24 14.36 19.00
C THR A 142 31.96 15.08 18.58
N GLY A 143 31.36 15.87 19.47
CA GLY A 143 30.26 16.79 19.15
C GLY A 143 29.24 16.28 18.12
N ALA A 144 28.91 17.15 17.15
CA ALA A 144 28.08 16.81 16.01
C ALA A 144 28.85 16.02 14.96
N ARG A 145 28.16 15.08 14.30
CA ARG A 145 28.77 14.17 13.32
C ARG A 145 27.98 14.10 12.03
N THR A 146 28.68 14.19 10.91
CA THR A 146 28.11 14.02 9.57
C THR A 146 28.37 12.60 9.07
N LEU A 147 27.31 11.95 8.60
CA LEU A 147 27.28 10.55 8.19
C LEU A 147 26.78 10.46 6.75
N SER A 148 27.44 9.64 5.94
CA SER A 148 27.04 9.40 4.55
C SER A 148 25.87 8.42 4.44
N HIS A 149 25.05 8.58 3.41
CA HIS A 149 23.97 7.66 3.03
C HIS A 149 23.86 7.51 1.51
N ASN A 150 23.11 6.51 1.06
CA ASN A 150 23.04 6.07 -0.34
C ASN A 150 21.69 6.36 -1.03
N LEU A 151 20.82 7.18 -0.43
CA LEU A 151 19.56 7.56 -1.07
C LEU A 151 19.75 8.29 -2.41
N GLY A 152 20.83 9.06 -2.60
CA GLY A 152 20.99 9.89 -3.81
C GLY A 152 19.91 10.98 -3.95
N SER A 153 19.21 11.27 -2.85
CA SER A 153 18.15 12.27 -2.70
C SER A 153 18.08 12.67 -1.23
N ILE A 154 17.56 13.86 -0.94
CA ILE A 154 17.41 14.32 0.45
C ILE A 154 16.40 13.41 1.19
N PRO A 155 16.74 12.84 2.35
CA PRO A 155 15.80 12.10 3.19
C PRO A 155 14.59 12.95 3.61
N GLY A 156 13.39 12.38 3.52
CA GLY A 156 12.17 12.97 4.07
C GLY A 156 11.97 12.67 5.55
N CYS A 157 12.42 11.50 5.99
CA CYS A 157 12.40 11.07 7.37
C CYS A 157 13.67 10.26 7.70
N ILE A 158 14.20 10.44 8.90
CA ILE A 158 15.32 9.65 9.43
C ILE A 158 14.92 9.21 10.84
N ILE A 159 14.98 7.91 11.09
CA ILE A 159 14.71 7.32 12.41
C ILE A 159 16.02 6.75 12.94
N VAL A 160 16.49 7.24 14.09
CA VAL A 160 17.75 6.84 14.73
C VAL A 160 17.48 6.09 16.01
N LYS A 161 18.16 4.95 16.20
CA LYS A 161 18.14 4.19 17.44
C LYS A 161 19.53 3.82 17.91
N ARG A 162 19.79 4.14 19.17
CA ARG A 162 20.86 3.54 19.97
C ARG A 162 20.52 2.07 20.25
N TYR A 163 21.43 1.15 19.90
CA TYR A 163 21.19 -0.28 20.07
C TYR A 163 22.16 -0.98 21.03
N ASN A 164 23.11 -0.27 21.64
CA ASN A 164 23.92 -0.77 22.76
C ASN A 164 23.99 0.24 23.93
N GLY A 165 24.31 -0.22 25.15
CA GLY A 165 24.46 0.64 26.32
C GLY A 165 23.14 1.16 26.91
N ASP A 166 23.15 2.36 27.50
CA ASP A 166 21.99 2.90 28.22
C ASP A 166 20.77 3.11 27.31
N PRO A 167 19.56 2.76 27.76
CA PRO A 167 18.34 2.93 26.98
C PRO A 167 18.11 4.39 26.56
N GLN A 168 17.76 4.59 25.29
CA GLN A 168 17.46 5.89 24.69
C GLN A 168 16.31 5.76 23.71
N SER A 169 15.46 6.78 23.66
CA SER A 169 14.35 6.90 22.71
C SER A 169 14.84 7.01 21.26
N TRP A 170 13.94 6.68 20.35
CA TRP A 170 14.15 6.63 18.91
C TRP A 170 14.02 8.03 18.30
N ALA A 171 15.12 8.75 18.10
CA ALA A 171 15.07 10.11 17.55
C ALA A 171 14.57 10.11 16.09
N VAL A 172 13.59 10.95 15.78
CA VAL A 172 12.99 11.05 14.44
C VAL A 172 13.13 12.46 13.87
N TYR A 173 13.80 12.54 12.73
CA TYR A 173 13.80 13.72 11.86
C TYR A 173 12.64 13.59 10.89
N HIS A 174 11.96 14.71 10.63
CA HIS A 174 11.00 14.78 9.54
C HIS A 174 11.10 16.15 8.86
N ARG A 175 11.16 16.17 7.53
CA ARG A 175 11.40 17.39 6.75
C ARG A 175 10.43 18.54 7.06
N SER A 176 9.18 18.23 7.40
CA SER A 176 8.17 19.24 7.76
C SER A 176 8.40 19.92 9.11
N LEU A 177 9.27 19.38 9.98
CA LEU A 177 9.65 19.98 11.26
C LEU A 177 10.96 20.78 11.18
N GLY A 178 11.69 20.65 10.07
CA GLY A 178 13.03 21.21 9.94
C GLY A 178 14.09 20.48 10.79
N ASN A 179 15.28 21.07 10.87
CA ASN A 179 16.45 20.45 11.50
C ASN A 179 16.69 20.89 12.96
N THR A 180 15.87 21.81 13.47
CA THR A 180 15.93 22.29 14.86
C THR A 180 15.07 21.46 15.79
N GLN A 181 14.20 20.60 15.23
CA GLN A 181 13.22 19.83 15.98
C GLN A 181 13.39 18.33 15.77
N GLY A 182 12.91 17.56 16.74
CA GLY A 182 12.86 16.10 16.68
C GLY A 182 11.59 15.55 17.32
N LEU A 183 11.28 14.30 16.99
CA LEU A 183 10.27 13.49 17.65
C LEU A 183 10.93 12.21 18.21
N ALA A 184 10.16 11.44 18.98
CA ALA A 184 10.55 10.11 19.45
C ALA A 184 9.55 9.05 18.94
N LEU A 185 10.04 7.99 18.28
CA LEU A 185 9.18 6.93 17.72
C LEU A 185 8.46 6.13 18.81
N ASP A 186 9.08 5.97 19.97
CA ASP A 186 8.56 5.21 21.12
C ASP A 186 7.64 6.02 22.05
N LEU A 187 7.43 7.31 21.78
CA LEU A 187 6.67 8.21 22.64
C LEU A 187 5.51 8.90 21.90
N THR A 188 4.60 9.47 22.68
CA THR A 188 3.46 10.24 22.19
C THR A 188 3.72 11.74 22.11
N ASN A 189 4.82 12.23 22.69
CA ASN A 189 5.15 13.65 22.79
C ASN A 189 5.07 14.40 21.46
N ALA A 190 4.77 15.70 21.54
CA ALA A 190 4.88 16.63 20.42
C ALA A 190 6.34 16.79 19.96
N ALA A 191 6.54 17.48 18.84
CA ALA A 191 7.88 17.84 18.39
C ALA A 191 8.59 18.73 19.41
N ASP A 192 9.83 18.39 19.72
CA ASP A 192 10.68 19.11 20.66
C ASP A 192 11.78 19.86 19.93
N THR A 193 12.20 21.02 20.45
CA THR A 193 13.24 21.86 19.85
C THR A 193 14.56 21.67 20.58
N TRP A 194 15.48 20.90 19.99
CA TRP A 194 16.76 20.63 20.61
C TRP A 194 17.85 20.32 19.57
N SER A 195 18.95 21.06 19.63
CA SER A 195 20.09 20.89 18.72
C SER A 195 20.81 19.54 18.88
N GLY A 196 20.59 18.84 19.99
CA GLY A 196 21.17 17.51 20.25
C GLY A 196 20.71 16.42 19.27
N TYR A 197 19.59 16.63 18.57
CA TYR A 197 19.12 15.68 17.55
C TYR A 197 19.96 15.75 16.25
N TRP A 198 19.95 16.92 15.59
CA TRP A 198 20.45 17.09 14.21
C TRP A 198 21.50 18.19 14.04
N ASN A 199 21.97 18.79 15.14
CA ASN A 199 22.88 19.93 15.13
C ASN A 199 22.39 21.11 14.25
N ASN A 200 21.07 21.33 14.18
CA ASN A 200 20.46 22.34 13.31
C ASN A 200 20.95 22.28 11.85
N THR A 201 21.32 21.08 11.37
CA THR A 201 21.90 20.86 10.05
C THR A 201 20.96 20.01 9.20
N SER A 202 20.53 20.54 8.06
CA SER A 202 19.63 19.81 7.15
C SER A 202 20.39 18.69 6.44
N PRO A 203 19.77 17.51 6.23
CA PRO A 203 20.38 16.47 5.43
C PRO A 203 20.47 16.90 3.95
N THR A 204 21.42 16.33 3.24
CA THR A 204 21.67 16.53 1.80
C THR A 204 21.34 15.25 1.03
N ALA A 205 21.63 15.21 -0.27
CA ALA A 205 21.41 14.01 -1.08
C ALA A 205 22.35 12.83 -0.73
N THR A 206 23.41 13.08 0.03
CA THR A 206 24.46 12.09 0.34
C THR A 206 24.83 12.01 1.81
N GLN A 207 24.39 12.95 2.65
CA GLN A 207 24.80 13.03 4.05
C GLN A 207 23.68 13.53 4.96
N PHE A 208 23.70 13.10 6.21
CA PHE A 208 22.91 13.66 7.30
C PHE A 208 23.80 13.94 8.51
N THR A 209 23.35 14.82 9.40
CA THR A 209 24.11 15.19 10.59
C THR A 209 23.34 14.85 11.85
N VAL A 210 24.04 14.29 12.84
CA VAL A 210 23.53 14.03 14.19
C VAL A 210 24.22 14.96 15.20
N GLY A 211 23.52 15.34 16.26
CA GLY A 211 24.04 16.23 17.30
C GLY A 211 24.98 15.58 18.33
N GLY A 212 25.68 16.41 19.10
CA GLY A 212 26.57 16.02 20.21
C GLY A 212 26.00 16.34 21.61
N GLY A 213 26.32 15.52 22.63
CA GLY A 213 25.87 15.67 24.02
C GLY A 213 25.55 14.34 24.75
N TYR A 214 25.32 14.37 26.07
CA TYR A 214 25.11 13.17 26.91
C TYR A 214 23.84 12.37 26.54
N ASN A 215 22.81 13.05 26.03
CA ASN A 215 21.58 12.46 25.47
C ASN A 215 21.54 12.52 23.94
N SER A 216 22.68 12.75 23.27
CA SER A 216 22.74 12.90 21.81
C SER A 216 22.91 11.55 21.11
N ASN A 217 22.92 11.59 19.78
CA ASN A 217 23.07 10.42 18.91
C ASN A 217 24.56 10.10 18.60
N ASN A 218 25.53 10.61 19.38
CA ASN A 218 26.97 10.43 19.13
C ASN A 218 27.93 10.30 20.36
N PRO A 219 27.51 9.81 21.55
CA PRO A 219 28.45 9.52 22.65
C PRO A 219 29.46 8.41 22.28
N THR A 220 30.68 8.49 22.83
CA THR A 220 31.77 7.56 22.54
C THR A 220 31.39 6.10 22.82
N GLY A 221 31.74 5.19 21.90
CA GLY A 221 31.54 3.73 22.07
C GLY A 221 30.10 3.26 21.94
N THR A 222 29.18 4.17 21.62
CA THR A 222 27.75 3.87 21.50
C THR A 222 27.37 3.60 20.05
N ALA A 223 26.70 2.49 19.79
CA ALA A 223 26.36 2.01 18.46
C ALA A 223 24.91 2.38 18.10
N TYR A 224 24.74 2.89 16.89
CA TYR A 224 23.50 3.43 16.37
C TYR A 224 23.16 2.88 15.01
N VAL A 225 21.86 2.78 14.73
CA VAL A 225 21.29 2.51 13.41
C VAL A 225 20.37 3.66 13.02
N ALA A 226 20.41 4.04 11.75
CA ALA A 226 19.47 4.96 11.13
C ALA A 226 18.72 4.28 9.98
N TYR A 227 17.40 4.46 9.95
CA TYR A 227 16.51 4.11 8.86
C TYR A 227 16.12 5.39 8.12
N LEU A 228 16.54 5.52 6.86
CA LEU A 228 16.36 6.73 6.08
C LEU A 228 15.31 6.49 4.98
N PHE A 229 14.30 7.34 4.94
CA PHE A 229 13.23 7.31 3.95
C PHE A 229 13.38 8.49 2.99
N ALA A 230 13.37 8.24 1.69
CA ALA A 230 13.42 9.30 0.69
C ALA A 230 12.11 10.11 0.63
N HIS A 231 12.13 11.20 -0.14
CA HIS A 231 10.96 12.03 -0.40
C HIS A 231 10.91 12.40 -1.88
N ASN A 232 9.85 12.01 -2.58
CA ASN A 232 9.52 12.46 -3.94
C ASN A 232 10.73 12.51 -4.89
N ALA A 233 11.52 11.44 -4.89
CA ALA A 233 12.83 11.41 -5.54
C ALA A 233 12.81 10.86 -6.99
N GLY A 234 11.65 10.45 -7.50
CA GLY A 234 11.52 9.73 -8.76
C GLY A 234 12.29 8.40 -8.75
N GLY A 235 12.73 7.94 -9.92
CA GLY A 235 13.62 6.77 -10.08
C GLY A 235 12.93 5.42 -10.22
N PHE A 236 11.60 5.41 -10.27
CA PHE A 236 10.77 4.21 -10.39
C PHE A 236 9.87 4.28 -11.62
N GLY A 237 9.28 3.12 -11.96
CA GLY A 237 8.36 2.97 -13.07
C GLY A 237 9.07 3.03 -14.43
N LEU A 238 8.30 2.76 -15.49
CA LEU A 238 8.83 2.63 -16.85
C LEU A 238 9.58 3.87 -17.36
N THR A 239 9.17 5.06 -16.91
CA THR A 239 9.80 6.34 -17.26
C THR A 239 10.94 6.73 -16.32
N GLY A 240 11.11 6.02 -15.19
CA GLY A 240 12.05 6.39 -14.14
C GLY A 240 11.70 7.70 -13.41
N SER A 241 10.50 8.26 -13.60
CA SER A 241 10.08 9.53 -13.00
C SER A 241 9.10 9.35 -11.85
N ASP A 242 8.59 8.14 -11.60
CA ASP A 242 7.56 7.92 -10.61
C ASP A 242 8.08 8.12 -9.18
N ASN A 243 7.34 8.92 -8.41
CA ASN A 243 7.50 8.98 -6.97
C ASN A 243 6.82 7.76 -6.33
N VAL A 244 7.51 7.12 -5.39
CA VAL A 244 7.00 5.94 -4.67
C VAL A 244 6.95 6.11 -3.15
N ILE A 245 7.53 7.20 -2.63
CA ILE A 245 7.50 7.54 -1.22
C ILE A 245 7.40 9.06 -1.05
N SER A 246 6.50 9.48 -0.16
CA SER A 246 6.26 10.89 0.16
C SER A 246 6.27 11.09 1.67
N CYS A 247 7.01 12.11 2.09
CA CYS A 247 7.08 12.57 3.48
C CYS A 247 6.58 14.00 3.56
N GLY A 248 5.53 14.27 4.34
CA GLY A 248 4.88 15.57 4.34
C GLY A 248 4.12 15.87 5.62
N SER A 249 3.33 16.92 5.60
CA SER A 249 2.47 17.31 6.72
C SER A 249 1.10 17.75 6.25
N PHE A 250 0.13 17.69 7.15
CA PHE A 250 -1.21 18.21 6.96
C PHE A 250 -1.75 18.76 8.28
N SER A 251 -2.80 19.58 8.20
CA SER A 251 -3.49 20.11 9.38
C SER A 251 -4.98 19.84 9.30
N GLY A 252 -5.55 19.35 10.39
CA GLY A 252 -6.96 18.98 10.49
C GLY A 252 -7.36 17.84 9.54
N ASN A 253 -8.67 17.72 9.36
CA ASN A 253 -9.27 16.80 8.38
C ASN A 253 -9.20 17.45 6.99
N THR A 254 -8.51 16.82 6.06
CA THR A 254 -8.22 17.36 4.72
C THR A 254 -7.94 16.24 3.72
N THR A 255 -7.79 16.61 2.45
CA THR A 255 -7.30 15.73 1.40
C THR A 255 -5.82 15.97 1.17
N VAL A 256 -5.01 14.91 1.29
CA VAL A 256 -3.60 14.91 0.94
C VAL A 256 -3.42 14.32 -0.44
N THR A 257 -2.89 15.12 -1.37
CA THR A 257 -2.60 14.70 -2.74
C THR A 257 -1.13 14.31 -2.89
N LEU A 258 -0.88 13.06 -3.24
CA LEU A 258 0.43 12.46 -3.50
C LEU A 258 0.73 12.30 -5.00
N GLY A 259 -0.32 12.30 -5.84
CA GLY A 259 -0.23 11.93 -7.25
C GLY A 259 -0.25 10.41 -7.49
N TYR A 260 -0.43 9.61 -6.43
CA TYR A 260 -0.59 8.17 -6.48
C TYR A 260 -1.42 7.70 -5.28
N GLU A 261 -2.03 6.53 -5.39
CA GLU A 261 -2.69 5.85 -4.26
C GLU A 261 -1.63 5.18 -3.37
N PRO A 262 -1.62 5.44 -2.05
CA PRO A 262 -0.68 4.78 -1.15
C PRO A 262 -1.17 3.38 -0.76
N GLN A 263 -0.23 2.47 -0.48
CA GLN A 263 -0.48 1.18 0.17
C GLN A 263 -0.17 1.22 1.67
N PHE A 264 0.69 2.12 2.12
CA PHE A 264 1.09 2.26 3.52
C PHE A 264 1.16 3.74 3.88
N VAL A 265 0.59 4.11 5.02
CA VAL A 265 0.65 5.45 5.58
C VAL A 265 1.00 5.34 7.07
N MET A 266 2.06 6.02 7.48
CA MET A 266 2.38 6.25 8.89
C MET A 266 2.15 7.72 9.20
N VAL A 267 1.39 8.03 10.26
CA VAL A 267 1.03 9.39 10.66
C VAL A 267 1.44 9.63 12.11
N LYS A 268 1.94 10.83 12.41
CA LYS A 268 2.21 11.28 13.78
C LYS A 268 1.76 12.71 13.98
N ARG A 269 1.01 12.94 15.06
CA ARG A 269 0.73 14.31 15.53
C ARG A 269 2.02 14.98 15.99
N SER A 270 2.33 16.14 15.44
CA SER A 270 3.58 16.84 15.72
C SER A 270 3.43 18.04 16.65
N ASP A 271 2.22 18.58 16.81
CA ASP A 271 1.97 19.79 17.61
C ASP A 271 1.41 19.54 19.02
N ASN A 272 1.09 18.28 19.35
CA ASN A 272 0.62 17.86 20.66
C ASN A 272 0.85 16.35 20.84
N VAL A 273 0.45 15.83 22.00
CA VAL A 273 0.45 14.40 22.32
C VAL A 273 -0.41 13.61 21.34
N GLY A 274 0.15 12.51 20.81
CA GLY A 274 -0.54 11.58 19.93
C GLY A 274 0.35 10.42 19.49
N ASN A 275 -0.25 9.27 19.20
CA ASN A 275 0.47 8.05 18.80
C ASN A 275 1.01 8.12 17.35
N TRP A 276 1.83 7.13 17.01
CA TRP A 276 2.33 6.87 15.65
C TRP A 276 1.43 5.87 14.93
N PHE A 277 0.42 6.36 14.22
CA PHE A 277 -0.55 5.53 13.50
C PHE A 277 0.11 4.85 12.30
N MET A 278 -0.16 3.56 12.09
CA MET A 278 0.29 2.77 10.95
C MET A 278 -0.91 2.08 10.31
N GLN A 279 -1.30 2.50 9.11
CA GLN A 279 -2.35 1.87 8.31
C GLN A 279 -1.81 1.42 6.95
N ASP A 280 -2.38 0.34 6.43
CA ASP A 280 -2.11 -0.12 5.06
C ASP A 280 -3.31 -0.82 4.44
N ASN A 281 -3.34 -0.79 3.11
CA ASN A 281 -4.44 -1.35 2.33
C ASN A 281 -4.60 -2.87 2.49
N MET A 282 -3.52 -3.57 2.83
CA MET A 282 -3.51 -5.02 2.96
C MET A 282 -4.29 -5.48 4.19
N ARG A 283 -4.15 -4.79 5.33
CA ARG A 283 -4.95 -5.03 6.55
C ARG A 283 -6.37 -4.49 6.40
N GLY A 284 -6.51 -3.39 5.65
CA GLY A 284 -7.77 -2.77 5.28
C GLY A 284 -7.73 -1.27 5.55
N ILE A 285 -8.17 -0.48 4.58
CA ILE A 285 -8.50 0.96 4.73
C ILE A 285 -9.79 1.18 3.93
N PRO A 286 -10.93 0.70 4.46
CA PRO A 286 -12.19 0.71 3.73
C PRO A 286 -12.69 2.14 3.54
N THR A 287 -13.06 2.51 2.31
CA THR A 287 -13.64 3.83 2.02
C THR A 287 -14.94 4.06 2.80
N GLY A 288 -14.90 5.01 3.73
CA GLY A 288 -15.97 5.39 4.64
C GLY A 288 -16.16 4.42 5.80
N GLY A 289 -15.19 3.53 6.07
CA GLY A 289 -15.27 2.49 7.09
C GLY A 289 -14.25 2.67 8.22
N VAL A 290 -14.10 1.64 9.05
CA VAL A 290 -13.14 1.64 10.16
C VAL A 290 -11.79 1.10 9.69
N ASP A 291 -10.70 1.72 10.14
CA ASP A 291 -9.35 1.42 9.69
C ASP A 291 -8.56 0.58 10.70
N PRO A 292 -8.24 -0.69 10.38
CA PRO A 292 -7.23 -1.47 11.06
C PRO A 292 -5.92 -0.69 11.28
N THR A 293 -5.64 -0.36 12.54
CA THR A 293 -4.56 0.54 12.93
C THR A 293 -3.64 -0.14 13.94
N LEU A 294 -2.34 -0.06 13.66
CA LEU A 294 -1.29 -0.39 14.62
C LEU A 294 -0.54 0.88 15.01
N PHE A 295 0.07 0.89 16.20
CA PHE A 295 0.79 2.06 16.70
C PHE A 295 2.27 1.72 16.91
N ALA A 296 3.17 2.39 16.20
CA ALA A 296 4.61 2.08 16.28
C ALA A 296 5.20 2.19 17.69
N ASN A 297 4.56 3.00 18.54
CA ASN A 297 4.96 3.27 19.92
C ASN A 297 4.25 2.42 20.98
N LEU A 298 3.36 1.49 20.60
CA LEU A 298 2.61 0.64 21.53
C LEU A 298 2.81 -0.84 21.23
N TYR A 299 2.56 -1.70 22.21
CA TYR A 299 2.56 -3.16 22.03
C TYR A 299 1.15 -3.73 21.83
N ASP A 300 0.11 -2.89 21.88
CA ASP A 300 -1.30 -3.28 21.82
C ASP A 300 -1.63 -4.08 20.55
N ALA A 301 -2.71 -4.86 20.64
CA ALA A 301 -3.29 -5.52 19.46
C ALA A 301 -3.78 -4.47 18.44
N GLU A 302 -4.07 -4.93 17.22
CA GLU A 302 -4.61 -4.07 16.17
C GLU A 302 -5.94 -3.45 16.60
N ASP A 303 -6.02 -2.11 16.49
CA ASP A 303 -7.25 -1.36 16.72
C ASP A 303 -8.12 -1.42 15.47
N THR A 304 -9.41 -1.69 15.66
CA THR A 304 -10.42 -1.78 14.60
C THR A 304 -11.68 -1.02 15.02
N SER A 305 -11.53 0.12 15.72
CA SER A 305 -12.65 0.89 16.26
C SER A 305 -12.88 2.26 15.59
N SER A 306 -11.88 2.81 14.91
CA SER A 306 -11.90 4.20 14.43
C SER A 306 -11.64 4.33 12.93
N ASN A 307 -12.30 5.31 12.29
CA ASN A 307 -11.99 5.75 10.92
C ASN A 307 -11.02 6.94 11.00
N PHE A 308 -9.82 6.77 10.48
CA PHE A 308 -8.74 7.75 10.49
C PHE A 308 -8.38 8.27 9.10
N LEU A 309 -8.49 7.46 8.05
CA LEU A 309 -8.16 7.90 6.69
C LEU A 309 -8.88 7.07 5.62
N ASP A 310 -9.18 7.67 4.48
CA ASP A 310 -9.65 6.92 3.30
C ASP A 310 -8.68 7.09 2.13
N LEU A 311 -8.33 5.99 1.46
CA LEU A 311 -7.48 6.03 0.27
C LEU A 311 -8.23 6.63 -0.93
N THR A 312 -7.52 7.41 -1.73
CA THR A 312 -7.98 7.89 -3.05
C THR A 312 -6.97 7.47 -4.12
N ALA A 313 -7.38 7.52 -5.39
CA ALA A 313 -6.47 7.20 -6.51
C ALA A 313 -5.20 8.07 -6.53
N THR A 314 -5.24 9.24 -5.91
CA THR A 314 -4.16 10.24 -5.93
C THR A 314 -3.62 10.59 -4.54
N GLY A 315 -4.01 9.88 -3.48
CA GLY A 315 -3.58 10.17 -2.11
C GLY A 315 -4.55 9.63 -1.06
N PHE A 316 -4.95 10.44 -0.09
CA PHE A 316 -5.89 10.04 0.97
C PHE A 316 -6.61 11.23 1.60
N THR A 317 -7.79 11.00 2.17
CA THR A 317 -8.49 11.95 3.07
C THR A 317 -8.21 11.60 4.52
N THR A 318 -8.23 12.59 5.41
CA THR A 318 -7.88 12.40 6.83
C THR A 318 -9.05 12.67 7.77
N ASN A 319 -9.08 11.91 8.86
CA ASN A 319 -10.06 12.01 9.96
C ASN A 319 -9.39 11.85 11.34
N TYR A 320 -8.18 12.38 11.52
CA TYR A 320 -7.45 12.34 12.80
C TYR A 320 -7.92 13.43 13.78
N GLY A 321 -8.83 14.32 13.37
CA GLY A 321 -9.27 15.48 14.15
C GLY A 321 -8.35 16.69 13.97
N GLY A 322 -8.47 17.66 14.88
CA GLY A 322 -7.69 18.89 14.83
C GLY A 322 -6.20 18.70 15.16
N GLY A 323 -5.36 19.59 14.65
CA GLY A 323 -3.91 19.61 14.89
C GLY A 323 -3.07 19.45 13.63
N THR A 324 -1.76 19.47 13.79
CA THR A 324 -0.76 19.30 12.73
C THR A 324 -0.12 17.93 12.83
N TYR A 325 -0.06 17.25 11.69
CA TYR A 325 0.45 15.89 11.57
C TYR A 325 1.54 15.84 10.51
N ILE A 326 2.50 14.95 10.72
CA ILE A 326 3.46 14.51 9.70
C ILE A 326 3.09 13.12 9.21
N TYR A 327 3.52 12.77 7.99
CA TYR A 327 3.29 11.44 7.43
C TYR A 327 4.45 10.92 6.60
N ILE A 328 4.55 9.60 6.54
CA ILE A 328 5.25 8.85 5.48
C ILE A 328 4.19 8.05 4.73
N ALA A 329 4.13 8.19 3.41
CA ALA A 329 3.22 7.44 2.54
C ALA A 329 4.01 6.72 1.45
N ILE A 330 3.66 5.47 1.16
CA ILE A 330 4.32 4.63 0.15
C ILE A 330 3.32 4.22 -0.92
N ARG A 331 3.68 4.38 -2.20
CA ARG A 331 2.83 4.12 -3.36
C ARG A 331 2.39 2.67 -3.46
N ARG A 332 1.14 2.44 -3.85
CA ARG A 332 0.58 1.11 -4.11
C ARG A 332 1.33 0.37 -5.22
N GLY A 333 1.75 -0.85 -4.90
CA GLY A 333 2.12 -1.88 -5.87
C GLY A 333 0.96 -2.84 -6.15
N PRO A 334 1.04 -3.68 -7.20
CA PRO A 334 2.13 -3.71 -8.18
C PRO A 334 2.09 -2.50 -9.14
N MET A 335 3.26 -2.06 -9.60
CA MET A 335 3.45 -1.10 -10.69
C MET A 335 3.84 -1.79 -12.01
N LYS A 336 4.23 -3.07 -11.97
CA LYS A 336 4.48 -3.89 -13.15
C LYS A 336 3.17 -4.26 -13.83
N VAL A 337 3.14 -4.08 -15.14
CA VAL A 337 2.13 -4.67 -16.00
C VAL A 337 2.27 -6.19 -15.89
N PRO A 338 1.17 -6.94 -15.66
CA PRO A 338 1.23 -8.39 -15.55
C PRO A 338 1.71 -9.02 -16.86
N THR A 339 2.40 -10.15 -16.74
CA THR A 339 2.90 -10.93 -17.89
C THR A 339 2.24 -12.30 -18.00
N SER A 340 1.37 -12.66 -17.04
CA SER A 340 0.57 -13.89 -17.06
C SER A 340 -0.80 -13.64 -16.44
N GLY A 341 -1.85 -14.21 -17.03
CA GLY A 341 -3.22 -14.19 -16.47
C GLY A 341 -3.28 -14.72 -15.04
N THR A 342 -2.47 -15.73 -14.70
CA THR A 342 -2.46 -16.33 -13.35
C THR A 342 -1.91 -15.42 -12.25
N SER A 343 -1.25 -14.31 -12.61
CA SER A 343 -0.76 -13.32 -11.64
C SER A 343 -1.83 -12.32 -11.19
N VAL A 344 -2.97 -12.30 -11.90
CA VAL A 344 -4.04 -11.31 -11.73
C VAL A 344 -5.46 -11.88 -11.70
N PHE A 345 -5.65 -13.12 -12.15
CA PHE A 345 -6.95 -13.79 -12.14
C PHE A 345 -6.82 -15.27 -11.73
N SER A 346 -7.73 -15.72 -10.85
CA SER A 346 -7.78 -17.10 -10.36
C SER A 346 -9.22 -17.56 -10.15
N PRO A 347 -9.81 -18.34 -11.09
CA PRO A 347 -11.09 -18.98 -10.91
C PRO A 347 -10.91 -20.27 -10.09
N ILE A 348 -11.72 -20.45 -9.04
CA ILE A 348 -11.62 -21.58 -8.12
C ILE A 348 -13.02 -22.16 -7.88
N ALA A 349 -13.21 -23.43 -8.21
CA ALA A 349 -14.35 -24.20 -7.76
C ALA A 349 -13.98 -24.94 -6.46
N SER A 350 -14.81 -24.85 -5.43
CA SER A 350 -14.51 -25.45 -4.13
C SER A 350 -15.77 -25.87 -3.37
N ASN A 351 -15.62 -26.86 -2.50
CA ASN A 351 -16.60 -27.34 -1.53
C ASN A 351 -15.94 -27.66 -0.17
N VAL A 352 -14.77 -27.07 0.10
CA VAL A 352 -14.03 -27.35 1.34
C VAL A 352 -14.75 -26.78 2.56
N SER A 353 -14.41 -27.30 3.75
CA SER A 353 -14.95 -26.80 5.01
C SER A 353 -14.51 -25.38 5.32
N THR A 354 -15.28 -24.68 6.15
CA THR A 354 -14.92 -23.38 6.71
C THR A 354 -13.51 -23.37 7.30
N GLY A 355 -12.80 -22.26 7.17
CA GLY A 355 -11.44 -22.07 7.68
C GLY A 355 -10.34 -22.69 6.80
N THR A 356 -10.68 -23.54 5.84
CA THR A 356 -9.70 -24.10 4.90
C THR A 356 -9.07 -22.99 4.07
N GLN A 357 -7.74 -22.92 4.05
CA GLN A 357 -6.98 -22.00 3.21
C GLN A 357 -7.14 -22.37 1.72
N ILE A 358 -7.44 -21.36 0.91
CA ILE A 358 -7.47 -21.41 -0.55
C ILE A 358 -6.43 -20.45 -1.08
N THR A 359 -5.58 -20.92 -1.99
CA THR A 359 -4.44 -20.17 -2.51
C THR A 359 -4.73 -19.63 -3.92
N THR A 360 -4.58 -18.33 -4.10
CA THR A 360 -4.64 -17.63 -5.40
C THR A 360 -3.24 -17.25 -5.91
N ASN A 361 -2.20 -17.37 -5.08
CA ASN A 361 -0.81 -16.90 -5.32
C ASN A 361 -0.66 -15.38 -5.42
N PHE A 362 -1.72 -14.64 -5.12
CA PHE A 362 -1.70 -13.18 -5.07
C PHE A 362 -2.71 -12.65 -4.04
N PRO A 363 -2.50 -11.44 -3.50
CA PRO A 363 -3.50 -10.79 -2.68
C PRO A 363 -4.73 -10.42 -3.51
N ILE A 364 -5.92 -10.79 -3.06
CA ILE A 364 -7.18 -10.53 -3.77
C ILE A 364 -7.59 -9.07 -3.57
N ASP A 365 -8.03 -8.40 -4.64
CA ASP A 365 -8.62 -7.07 -4.57
C ASP A 365 -10.12 -7.08 -4.89
N LEU A 366 -10.60 -8.02 -5.72
CA LEU A 366 -12.02 -8.25 -6.00
C LEU A 366 -12.29 -9.75 -6.04
N GLN A 367 -13.37 -10.20 -5.40
CA GLN A 367 -13.88 -11.56 -5.51
C GLN A 367 -15.37 -11.52 -5.85
N TRP A 368 -15.74 -12.19 -6.94
CA TRP A 368 -17.13 -12.55 -7.22
C TRP A 368 -17.33 -14.03 -6.98
N TYR A 369 -18.48 -14.43 -6.46
CA TYR A 369 -18.78 -15.84 -6.26
C TYR A 369 -20.26 -16.18 -6.42
N LYS A 370 -20.52 -17.45 -6.74
CA LYS A 370 -21.86 -18.01 -6.90
C LYS A 370 -21.90 -19.47 -6.47
N PHE A 371 -23.01 -19.88 -5.87
CA PHE A 371 -23.29 -21.29 -5.61
C PHE A 371 -23.62 -22.00 -6.92
N ARG A 372 -23.09 -23.21 -7.10
CA ARG A 372 -23.20 -23.97 -8.35
C ARG A 372 -24.42 -24.89 -8.38
N ASN A 373 -24.92 -25.28 -7.21
CA ASN A 373 -25.88 -26.40 -7.09
C ASN A 373 -27.28 -25.99 -6.63
N TYR A 374 -27.57 -24.68 -6.50
CA TYR A 374 -28.93 -24.19 -6.26
C TYR A 374 -29.08 -22.72 -6.68
N SER A 375 -30.32 -22.31 -6.94
CA SER A 375 -30.65 -20.96 -7.41
C SER A 375 -30.40 -19.94 -6.30
N ASN A 376 -29.52 -19.00 -6.56
CA ASN A 376 -29.12 -17.95 -5.64
C ASN A 376 -28.56 -16.74 -6.40
N ASP A 377 -28.29 -15.64 -5.70
CA ASP A 377 -27.65 -14.47 -6.29
C ASP A 377 -26.12 -14.63 -6.49
N TRP A 378 -25.55 -13.75 -7.30
CA TRP A 378 -24.12 -13.49 -7.31
C TRP A 378 -23.74 -12.57 -6.15
N TYR A 379 -22.53 -12.73 -5.62
CA TYR A 379 -22.05 -11.89 -4.54
C TYR A 379 -20.66 -11.34 -4.86
N GLY A 380 -20.44 -10.07 -4.56
CA GLY A 380 -19.19 -9.37 -4.84
C GLY A 380 -18.63 -8.61 -3.64
N ILE A 381 -17.33 -8.79 -3.40
CA ILE A 381 -16.56 -8.17 -2.30
C ILE A 381 -15.25 -7.64 -2.87
N ASP A 382 -14.79 -6.49 -2.41
CA ASP A 382 -13.46 -5.96 -2.73
C ASP A 382 -12.81 -5.29 -1.52
N ARG A 383 -11.49 -5.17 -1.60
CA ARG A 383 -10.64 -4.63 -0.53
C ARG A 383 -10.94 -3.17 -0.21
N LEU A 384 -11.31 -2.36 -1.21
CA LEU A 384 -11.58 -0.92 -1.03
C LEU A 384 -12.84 -0.65 -0.20
N ARG A 385 -13.80 -1.58 -0.18
CA ARG A 385 -15.03 -1.47 0.63
C ARG A 385 -14.94 -2.19 1.97
N GLY A 386 -13.82 -2.86 2.25
CA GLY A 386 -13.55 -3.55 3.50
C GLY A 386 -13.75 -5.05 3.42
N VAL A 387 -12.74 -5.78 3.88
CA VAL A 387 -12.70 -7.24 3.96
C VAL A 387 -12.09 -7.67 5.28
N SER A 388 -12.53 -8.82 5.80
CA SER A 388 -11.86 -9.43 6.94
C SER A 388 -10.47 -9.92 6.56
N THR A 389 -9.51 -9.76 7.46
CA THR A 389 -8.15 -10.29 7.32
C THR A 389 -7.70 -11.05 8.57
N THR A 390 -8.66 -11.37 9.44
CA THR A 390 -8.44 -12.00 10.75
C THR A 390 -9.43 -13.11 11.08
N THR A 391 -10.60 -13.16 10.44
CA THR A 391 -11.63 -14.16 10.74
C THR A 391 -12.43 -14.59 9.51
N THR A 392 -13.15 -15.71 9.65
CA THR A 392 -14.09 -16.26 8.67
C THR A 392 -15.56 -16.10 9.08
N ASN A 393 -15.79 -15.39 10.19
CA ASN A 393 -17.09 -15.31 10.85
C ASN A 393 -17.33 -13.90 11.41
N GLU A 394 -17.55 -12.95 10.52
CA GLU A 394 -18.00 -11.60 10.85
C GLU A 394 -18.79 -11.01 9.67
N SER A 395 -19.49 -9.92 9.95
CA SER A 395 -20.22 -9.17 8.94
C SER A 395 -19.25 -8.35 8.08
N SER A 396 -19.27 -8.54 6.76
CA SER A 396 -18.54 -7.72 5.80
C SER A 396 -19.48 -7.16 4.74
N GLN A 397 -19.12 -6.03 4.16
CA GLN A 397 -19.91 -5.38 3.11
C GLN A 397 -19.91 -6.23 1.83
N ARG A 398 -21.08 -6.46 1.25
CA ARG A 398 -21.22 -7.07 -0.08
C ARG A 398 -22.11 -6.29 -1.02
N LEU A 399 -21.88 -6.55 -2.29
CA LEU A 399 -22.75 -6.21 -3.40
C LEU A 399 -23.29 -7.46 -4.08
N THR A 400 -24.36 -7.28 -4.86
CA THR A 400 -25.08 -8.35 -5.55
C THR A 400 -25.14 -8.03 -7.05
N PRO A 401 -24.20 -8.51 -7.89
CA PRO A 401 -24.07 -8.12 -9.30
C PRO A 401 -25.30 -8.34 -10.20
N ASN A 402 -26.18 -9.27 -9.83
CA ASN A 402 -27.41 -9.57 -10.56
C ASN A 402 -28.67 -8.94 -9.94
N ALA A 403 -28.52 -7.99 -9.00
CA ALA A 403 -29.64 -7.34 -8.32
C ALA A 403 -29.39 -5.83 -8.15
N THR A 404 -30.45 -5.10 -7.77
CA THR A 404 -30.43 -3.64 -7.54
C THR A 404 -30.17 -3.26 -6.08
N TYR A 405 -29.95 -4.24 -5.20
CA TYR A 405 -29.76 -4.02 -3.77
C TYR A 405 -28.67 -2.98 -3.48
N ALA A 406 -28.88 -2.21 -2.41
CA ALA A 406 -27.81 -1.42 -1.80
C ALA A 406 -26.70 -2.35 -1.31
N GLU A 407 -25.52 -1.78 -1.06
CA GLU A 407 -24.50 -2.42 -0.25
C GLU A 407 -25.06 -2.70 1.14
N TYR A 408 -24.81 -3.91 1.64
CA TYR A 408 -25.19 -4.27 3.00
C TYR A 408 -24.20 -5.25 3.60
N ALA A 409 -24.13 -5.22 4.93
CA ALA A 409 -23.30 -6.11 5.71
C ALA A 409 -23.97 -7.49 5.85
N ALA A 410 -23.21 -8.55 5.59
CA ALA A 410 -23.65 -9.93 5.78
C ALA A 410 -22.50 -10.77 6.34
N ASN A 411 -22.81 -11.87 7.03
CA ASN A 411 -21.79 -12.78 7.56
C ASN A 411 -21.13 -13.56 6.42
N ILE A 412 -20.12 -12.96 5.81
CA ILE A 412 -19.45 -13.43 4.58
C ILE A 412 -17.94 -13.24 4.66
N ALA A 413 -17.43 -12.86 5.83
CA ALA A 413 -16.02 -12.57 6.05
C ALA A 413 -15.15 -13.75 5.64
N ARG A 414 -14.14 -13.45 4.83
CA ARG A 414 -13.16 -14.40 4.33
C ARG A 414 -11.84 -13.86 4.80
N TYR A 415 -11.15 -14.54 5.70
CA TYR A 415 -9.80 -14.16 6.13
C TYR A 415 -8.93 -13.99 4.86
N TRP A 416 -8.77 -12.76 4.36
CA TRP A 416 -7.93 -12.47 3.20
C TRP A 416 -6.50 -12.24 3.69
N ASN A 417 -5.55 -12.85 2.99
CA ASN A 417 -4.12 -12.69 3.27
C ASN A 417 -3.35 -12.42 1.98
N SER A 418 -2.02 -12.38 2.07
CA SER A 418 -1.16 -12.06 0.92
C SER A 418 -1.12 -13.14 -0.17
N THR A 419 -1.74 -14.32 0.06
CA THR A 419 -1.69 -15.47 -0.86
C THR A 419 -3.05 -16.01 -1.27
N GLY A 420 -4.14 -15.49 -0.69
CA GLY A 420 -5.51 -15.94 -0.95
C GLY A 420 -6.43 -15.66 0.21
N TYR A 421 -7.26 -16.64 0.56
CA TYR A 421 -8.30 -16.48 1.57
C TYR A 421 -8.64 -17.81 2.26
N GLN A 422 -9.34 -17.75 3.40
CA GLN A 422 -9.98 -18.93 3.99
C GLN A 422 -11.46 -19.02 3.62
N MET A 423 -11.95 -20.24 3.42
CA MET A 423 -13.37 -20.51 3.18
C MET A 423 -14.20 -19.93 4.33
N PRO A 424 -15.19 -19.05 4.07
CA PRO A 424 -15.97 -18.40 5.10
C PRO A 424 -16.99 -19.36 5.72
N SER A 425 -17.50 -18.99 6.90
CA SER A 425 -18.47 -19.78 7.65
C SER A 425 -19.77 -20.03 6.90
N ASN A 426 -20.28 -19.02 6.19
CA ASN A 426 -21.54 -19.11 5.47
C ASN A 426 -21.48 -19.91 4.16
N THR A 427 -20.28 -20.30 3.72
CA THR A 427 -20.11 -21.07 2.49
C THR A 427 -19.32 -22.37 2.64
N GLY A 428 -18.91 -22.73 3.85
CA GLY A 428 -18.19 -23.98 4.09
C GLY A 428 -19.02 -25.20 3.67
N GLY A 429 -18.41 -26.12 2.93
CA GLY A 429 -19.06 -27.36 2.48
C GLY A 429 -19.99 -27.21 1.27
N TYR A 430 -20.25 -26.00 0.78
CA TYR A 430 -21.11 -25.77 -0.38
C TYR A 430 -20.31 -25.70 -1.68
N ASP A 431 -20.92 -26.15 -2.77
CA ASP A 431 -20.34 -26.05 -4.11
C ASP A 431 -20.37 -24.63 -4.65
N ILE A 432 -19.21 -23.99 -4.73
CA ILE A 432 -19.09 -22.59 -5.12
C ILE A 432 -18.02 -22.39 -6.17
N ALA A 433 -18.29 -21.46 -7.09
CA ALA A 433 -17.29 -20.88 -7.97
C ALA A 433 -16.90 -19.49 -7.45
N PHE A 434 -15.61 -19.28 -7.26
CA PHE A 434 -14.99 -18.00 -6.92
C PHE A 434 -14.19 -17.48 -8.11
N TYR A 435 -14.31 -16.19 -8.39
CA TYR A 435 -13.61 -15.46 -9.43
C TYR A 435 -12.80 -14.36 -8.74
N ASN A 436 -11.49 -14.60 -8.59
CA ASN A 436 -10.60 -13.75 -7.82
C ASN A 436 -9.77 -12.89 -8.76
N PHE A 437 -9.74 -11.58 -8.52
CA PHE A 437 -8.98 -10.60 -9.28
C PHE A 437 -8.01 -9.85 -8.37
N ARG A 438 -6.82 -9.56 -8.89
CA ARG A 438 -5.84 -8.64 -8.32
C ARG A 438 -5.81 -7.36 -9.15
N ARG A 439 -5.80 -6.20 -8.51
CA ARG A 439 -5.56 -4.93 -9.20
C ARG A 439 -4.13 -4.91 -9.74
N ALA A 440 -3.97 -4.56 -11.00
CA ALA A 440 -2.68 -4.47 -11.65
C ALA A 440 -2.72 -3.43 -12.78
N PRO A 441 -1.62 -2.68 -13.00
CA PRO A 441 -1.52 -1.73 -14.10
C PRO A 441 -1.84 -2.37 -15.44
N GLY A 442 -2.64 -1.67 -16.24
CA GLY A 442 -3.06 -2.06 -17.57
C GLY A 442 -4.16 -3.13 -17.61
N PHE A 443 -4.47 -3.82 -16.50
CA PHE A 443 -5.41 -4.94 -16.49
C PHE A 443 -6.71 -4.63 -15.72
N PHE A 444 -6.62 -4.35 -14.42
CA PHE A 444 -7.79 -4.22 -13.55
C PHE A 444 -7.58 -3.17 -12.45
N ASP A 445 -8.59 -2.34 -12.23
CA ASP A 445 -8.60 -1.35 -11.16
C ASP A 445 -9.97 -1.22 -10.49
N VAL A 446 -9.97 -0.77 -9.22
CA VAL A 446 -11.17 -0.50 -8.43
C VAL A 446 -11.09 0.93 -7.90
N VAL A 447 -12.18 1.68 -8.04
CA VAL A 447 -12.26 3.06 -7.53
C VAL A 447 -13.56 3.24 -6.76
N CYS A 448 -13.47 3.72 -5.52
CA CYS A 448 -14.62 4.24 -4.79
C CYS A 448 -14.65 5.77 -4.91
N TYR A 449 -15.84 6.34 -5.07
CA TYR A 449 -16.02 7.80 -5.16
C TYR A 449 -17.38 8.23 -4.63
N THR A 450 -17.48 9.52 -4.28
CA THR A 450 -18.72 10.16 -3.88
C THR A 450 -19.23 11.01 -5.03
N GLY A 451 -20.48 10.79 -5.43
CA GLY A 451 -21.15 11.59 -6.45
C GLY A 451 -21.31 13.04 -6.00
N ASN A 452 -21.21 13.95 -6.96
CA ASN A 452 -21.26 15.39 -6.70
C ASN A 452 -22.30 16.13 -7.56
N SER A 453 -23.16 15.41 -8.30
CA SER A 453 -24.02 16.05 -9.29
C SER A 453 -25.10 16.93 -8.68
N VAL A 454 -25.19 18.13 -9.23
CA VAL A 454 -26.39 18.97 -9.25
C VAL A 454 -26.81 19.10 -10.71
N THR A 455 -27.70 18.19 -11.15
CA THR A 455 -28.51 18.16 -12.40
C THR A 455 -27.87 18.42 -13.78
N THR A 456 -26.70 19.04 -13.91
CA THR A 456 -26.04 19.39 -15.17
C THR A 456 -24.53 19.13 -15.20
N GLN A 457 -23.92 18.75 -14.07
CA GLN A 457 -22.47 18.58 -13.98
C GLN A 457 -22.02 17.15 -14.30
N THR A 458 -20.91 17.07 -15.04
CA THR A 458 -20.10 15.87 -15.19
C THR A 458 -19.11 15.78 -14.03
N GLN A 459 -18.81 14.56 -13.59
CA GLN A 459 -17.74 14.32 -12.62
C GLN A 459 -16.62 13.54 -13.28
N THR A 460 -15.38 14.00 -13.12
CA THR A 460 -14.20 13.27 -13.56
C THR A 460 -13.58 12.54 -12.36
N ILE A 461 -13.39 11.24 -12.50
CA ILE A 461 -12.86 10.35 -11.46
C ILE A 461 -11.50 9.83 -11.91
N ASN A 462 -10.51 9.90 -11.03
CA ASN A 462 -9.17 9.36 -11.25
C ASN A 462 -9.13 7.84 -11.03
N HIS A 463 -8.34 7.13 -11.83
CA HIS A 463 -8.03 5.70 -11.66
C HIS A 463 -6.55 5.41 -11.96
N ASN A 464 -6.08 4.23 -11.55
CA ASN A 464 -4.68 3.84 -11.53
C ASN A 464 -4.34 2.73 -12.54
N LEU A 465 -5.11 2.60 -13.63
CA LEU A 465 -4.83 1.62 -14.68
C LEU A 465 -3.57 1.97 -15.47
N GLY A 466 -3.30 3.25 -15.75
CA GLY A 466 -2.23 3.65 -16.68
C GLY A 466 -2.50 3.25 -18.13
N LYS A 467 -3.72 2.77 -18.43
CA LYS A 467 -4.22 2.41 -19.74
C LYS A 467 -5.71 2.77 -19.80
N THR A 468 -6.19 3.17 -20.97
CA THR A 468 -7.62 3.44 -21.18
C THR A 468 -8.43 2.17 -20.90
N PRO A 469 -9.42 2.20 -20.00
CA PRO A 469 -10.31 1.07 -19.75
C PRO A 469 -11.16 0.77 -20.99
N GLU A 470 -11.38 -0.52 -21.23
CA GLU A 470 -12.23 -1.05 -22.31
C GLU A 470 -13.59 -1.52 -21.78
N LEU A 471 -13.69 -1.76 -20.46
CA LEU A 471 -14.92 -2.06 -19.72
C LEU A 471 -14.91 -1.32 -18.39
N ILE A 472 -15.99 -0.60 -18.08
CA ILE A 472 -16.23 0.02 -16.78
C ILE A 472 -17.60 -0.44 -16.27
N ILE A 473 -17.64 -0.91 -15.02
CA ILE A 473 -18.86 -1.32 -14.34
C ILE A 473 -19.01 -0.48 -13.07
N ILE A 474 -20.12 0.26 -12.93
CA ILE A 474 -20.38 1.15 -11.80
C ILE A 474 -21.61 0.69 -11.02
N LYS A 475 -21.51 0.68 -9.69
CA LYS A 475 -22.63 0.45 -8.79
C LYS A 475 -22.72 1.54 -7.73
N ARG A 476 -23.92 2.14 -7.61
CA ARG A 476 -24.31 2.92 -6.44
C ARG A 476 -24.49 2.01 -5.23
N ARG A 477 -23.85 2.36 -4.12
CA ARG A 477 -23.75 1.53 -2.91
C ARG A 477 -24.82 1.86 -1.88
N ASN A 478 -25.31 3.09 -1.79
CA ASN A 478 -26.14 3.54 -0.66
C ASN A 478 -27.68 3.54 -0.90
N THR A 479 -28.18 2.97 -2.00
CA THR A 479 -29.62 2.90 -2.26
C THR A 479 -30.02 1.68 -3.11
N SER A 480 -31.28 1.28 -2.98
CA SER A 480 -31.93 0.17 -3.69
C SER A 480 -32.97 0.59 -4.73
N SER A 481 -33.24 1.90 -4.91
CA SER A 481 -34.48 2.40 -5.52
C SER A 481 -34.59 2.42 -7.06
N SER A 482 -33.88 1.54 -7.79
CA SER A 482 -33.95 1.24 -9.26
C SER A 482 -32.57 1.13 -9.95
N VAL A 483 -31.48 1.18 -9.18
CA VAL A 483 -30.12 1.37 -9.69
C VAL A 483 -29.50 0.05 -10.14
N GLY A 484 -29.49 -0.18 -11.45
CA GLY A 484 -28.70 -1.25 -12.04
C GLY A 484 -27.19 -1.01 -11.90
N TRP A 485 -26.43 -1.99 -12.34
CA TRP A 485 -24.98 -1.91 -12.48
C TRP A 485 -24.65 -1.34 -13.84
N ALA A 486 -24.35 -0.03 -13.91
CA ALA A 486 -24.09 0.64 -15.17
C ALA A 486 -22.84 0.06 -15.83
N VAL A 487 -22.95 -0.30 -17.10
CA VAL A 487 -21.86 -0.88 -17.90
C VAL A 487 -21.54 0.06 -19.04
N GLY A 488 -20.27 0.40 -19.19
CA GLY A 488 -19.71 1.04 -20.36
C GLY A 488 -18.67 0.14 -21.01
N THR A 489 -18.71 0.01 -22.34
CA THR A 489 -17.77 -0.79 -23.13
C THR A 489 -17.45 -0.11 -24.46
N SER A 490 -16.49 -0.64 -25.22
CA SER A 490 -16.15 -0.15 -26.58
C SER A 490 -15.71 1.32 -26.60
N PHE A 491 -14.96 1.77 -25.59
CA PHE A 491 -14.42 3.13 -25.45
C PHE A 491 -13.35 3.54 -26.49
N THR A 492 -13.21 2.79 -27.58
CA THR A 492 -12.20 3.00 -28.64
C THR A 492 -12.76 3.66 -29.89
N SER A 493 -14.07 3.96 -29.95
CA SER A 493 -14.72 4.62 -31.09
C SER A 493 -15.33 5.98 -30.69
N SER A 494 -15.90 6.75 -31.63
CA SER A 494 -16.67 7.97 -31.29
C SER A 494 -17.93 7.68 -30.47
N THR A 495 -18.32 6.41 -30.38
CA THR A 495 -19.49 5.89 -29.66
C THR A 495 -19.06 4.78 -28.70
N TYR A 496 -19.65 4.69 -27.51
CA TYR A 496 -19.41 3.59 -26.56
C TYR A 496 -20.70 2.81 -26.32
N GLY A 497 -20.55 1.52 -26.00
CA GLY A 497 -21.66 0.64 -25.65
C GLY A 497 -22.08 0.88 -24.20
N LEU A 498 -23.39 1.00 -23.99
CA LEU A 498 -24.02 1.27 -22.70
C LEU A 498 -25.04 0.17 -22.37
N GLY A 499 -25.05 -0.26 -21.11
CA GLY A 499 -26.02 -1.25 -20.63
C GLY A 499 -26.03 -1.39 -19.11
N TRP A 500 -26.68 -2.46 -18.64
CA TRP A 500 -26.82 -2.78 -17.22
C TRP A 500 -26.49 -4.24 -16.97
N LEU A 501 -25.55 -4.55 -16.08
CA LEU A 501 -25.08 -5.93 -15.83
C LEU A 501 -26.20 -6.84 -15.31
N ASN A 502 -27.17 -6.26 -14.58
CA ASN A 502 -28.25 -6.98 -13.91
C ASN A 502 -29.56 -7.00 -14.72
N LEU A 503 -29.55 -6.58 -15.99
CA LEU A 503 -30.70 -6.64 -16.90
C LEU A 503 -30.38 -7.52 -18.11
N THR A 504 -31.41 -7.92 -18.85
CA THR A 504 -31.28 -8.73 -20.07
C THR A 504 -31.29 -7.92 -21.36
N ASP A 505 -31.30 -6.59 -21.25
CA ASP A 505 -31.35 -5.71 -22.41
C ASP A 505 -30.04 -5.75 -23.21
N ASN A 506 -30.14 -5.42 -24.50
CA ASN A 506 -28.96 -5.31 -25.36
C ASN A 506 -28.09 -4.12 -24.93
N ILE A 507 -26.76 -4.29 -25.02
CA ILE A 507 -25.83 -3.17 -24.95
C ILE A 507 -26.06 -2.28 -26.18
N GLY A 508 -26.48 -1.05 -25.96
CA GLY A 508 -26.84 -0.08 -27.01
C GLY A 508 -25.89 1.11 -27.06
N THR A 509 -26.00 1.93 -28.09
CA THR A 509 -25.06 3.03 -28.36
C THR A 509 -25.50 4.42 -27.89
N SER A 510 -26.76 4.63 -27.46
CA SER A 510 -27.24 6.02 -27.24
C SER A 510 -28.51 6.26 -26.42
N SER A 511 -29.01 5.34 -25.57
CA SER A 511 -30.33 5.54 -24.94
C SER A 511 -30.52 5.14 -23.48
N TYR A 512 -29.46 4.91 -22.72
CA TYR A 512 -29.57 4.69 -21.27
C TYR A 512 -29.03 5.91 -20.53
N ASP A 513 -29.88 6.83 -20.07
CA ASP A 513 -29.64 7.95 -19.12
C ASP A 513 -28.19 8.49 -18.99
N ASN A 514 -27.41 8.51 -20.08
CA ASN A 514 -25.99 8.85 -20.21
C ASN A 514 -25.09 8.67 -18.95
N PRO A 515 -24.79 7.44 -18.48
CA PRO A 515 -23.96 7.23 -17.29
C PRO A 515 -22.51 7.69 -17.47
N PHE A 516 -21.98 7.64 -18.70
CA PHE A 516 -20.65 8.15 -19.02
C PHE A 516 -20.79 9.42 -19.84
N SER A 517 -19.97 10.44 -19.59
CA SER A 517 -20.11 11.75 -20.26
C SER A 517 -18.98 12.04 -21.26
N ALA A 518 -17.91 11.25 -21.24
CA ALA A 518 -16.76 11.39 -22.12
C ALA A 518 -16.03 10.03 -22.24
N GLN A 519 -15.16 9.91 -23.25
CA GLN A 519 -14.26 8.77 -23.34
C GLN A 519 -13.31 8.76 -22.15
N PRO A 520 -13.09 7.60 -21.51
CA PRO A 520 -12.07 7.46 -20.49
C PRO A 520 -10.66 7.64 -21.10
N THR A 521 -9.73 8.05 -20.26
CA THR A 521 -8.31 8.20 -20.57
C THR A 521 -7.51 7.12 -19.84
N SER A 522 -6.17 7.19 -19.90
CA SER A 522 -5.32 6.28 -19.13
C SER A 522 -5.36 6.51 -17.62
N THR A 523 -5.91 7.64 -17.17
CA THR A 523 -5.92 8.05 -15.75
C THR A 523 -7.27 8.52 -15.24
N THR A 524 -8.25 8.76 -16.11
CA THR A 524 -9.57 9.27 -15.72
C THR A 524 -10.73 8.63 -16.49
N PHE A 525 -11.90 8.59 -15.86
CA PHE A 525 -13.18 8.41 -16.55
C PHE A 525 -14.16 9.50 -16.09
N SER A 526 -15.14 9.83 -16.93
CA SER A 526 -16.13 10.86 -16.62
C SER A 526 -17.54 10.30 -16.62
N VAL A 527 -18.28 10.59 -15.56
CA VAL A 527 -19.68 10.21 -15.40
C VAL A 527 -20.61 11.40 -15.63
N GLY A 528 -21.77 11.12 -16.22
CA GLY A 528 -22.81 12.12 -16.47
C GLY A 528 -23.58 12.54 -15.21
N PRO A 529 -24.60 13.41 -15.34
CA PRO A 529 -25.41 13.89 -14.22
C PRO A 529 -26.42 12.84 -13.70
N ASN A 530 -26.39 11.62 -14.23
CA ASN A 530 -27.29 10.54 -13.85
C ASN A 530 -27.08 10.10 -12.40
N THR A 531 -28.15 10.04 -11.62
CA THR A 531 -28.12 9.65 -10.20
C THR A 531 -27.71 8.19 -9.97
N ASN A 532 -27.73 7.35 -10.99
CA ASN A 532 -27.21 5.98 -10.96
C ASN A 532 -25.69 5.91 -10.89
N VAL A 533 -24.99 7.00 -11.21
CA VAL A 533 -23.52 7.07 -11.24
C VAL A 533 -22.95 8.33 -10.59
N ASN A 534 -23.77 9.36 -10.30
CA ASN A 534 -23.27 10.66 -9.84
C ASN A 534 -24.26 11.44 -8.94
N ASP A 535 -25.16 10.80 -8.21
CA ASP A 535 -26.05 11.50 -7.28
C ASP A 535 -25.26 12.15 -6.12
N ASN A 536 -25.64 13.37 -5.75
CA ASN A 536 -24.91 14.16 -4.77
C ASN A 536 -24.81 13.44 -3.42
N GLY A 537 -23.61 13.33 -2.86
CA GLY A 537 -23.35 12.68 -1.57
C GLY A 537 -23.53 11.16 -1.57
N SER A 538 -23.83 10.55 -2.72
CA SER A 538 -23.98 9.10 -2.83
C SER A 538 -22.67 8.41 -3.06
N THR A 539 -22.53 7.19 -2.53
CA THR A 539 -21.31 6.40 -2.63
C THR A 539 -21.39 5.42 -3.80
N TYR A 540 -20.28 5.30 -4.52
CA TYR A 540 -20.16 4.47 -5.71
C TYR A 540 -18.89 3.61 -5.65
N VAL A 541 -18.91 2.50 -6.38
CA VAL A 541 -17.73 1.73 -6.74
C VAL A 541 -17.72 1.50 -8.24
N ALA A 542 -16.56 1.68 -8.85
CA ALA A 542 -16.28 1.40 -10.26
C ALA A 542 -15.22 0.30 -10.38
N TYR A 543 -15.48 -0.66 -11.26
CA TYR A 543 -14.55 -1.72 -11.66
C TYR A 543 -14.14 -1.48 -13.10
N LEU A 544 -12.84 -1.31 -13.33
CA LEU A 544 -12.30 -0.94 -14.63
C LEU A 544 -11.39 -2.06 -15.14
N PHE A 545 -11.57 -2.45 -16.40
CA PHE A 545 -10.79 -3.49 -17.06
C PHE A 545 -10.21 -2.98 -18.37
N ALA A 546 -9.00 -3.43 -18.70
CA ALA A 546 -8.36 -3.18 -19.99
C ALA A 546 -7.57 -4.42 -20.45
N THR A 547 -7.46 -4.61 -21.76
CA THR A 547 -6.72 -5.74 -22.32
C THR A 547 -5.23 -5.61 -22.09
N VAL A 548 -4.57 -6.65 -21.60
CA VAL A 548 -3.11 -6.79 -21.63
C VAL A 548 -2.77 -7.98 -22.53
N ALA A 549 -2.05 -7.71 -23.62
CA ALA A 549 -1.70 -8.73 -24.60
C ALA A 549 -0.94 -9.90 -23.92
N GLY A 550 -1.42 -11.13 -24.14
CA GLY A 550 -0.86 -12.34 -23.52
C GLY A 550 -1.34 -12.63 -22.09
N VAL A 551 -2.20 -11.77 -21.52
CA VAL A 551 -2.74 -11.93 -20.15
C VAL A 551 -4.25 -12.11 -20.16
N SER A 552 -4.98 -11.26 -20.90
CA SER A 552 -6.45 -11.14 -20.90
C SER A 552 -7.03 -11.20 -22.29
#